data_AF-A0A8B8PKQ0-F1
#
_entry.id   AF-A0A8B8PKQ0-F1
#
_cell.length_a   1.000
_cell.length_b   1.000
_cell.length_c   1.000
_cell.angle_alpha   90.00
_cell.angle_beta   90.00
_cell.angle_gamma   90.00
#
_symmetry.space_group_name_H-M   'P 1'
#
loop_
_entity.id
_entity.type
_entity.pdbx_description
1 polymer ?
#
loop_
_entity_poly.entity_id
_entity_poly.type
_entity_poly.pdbx_seq_one_letter_code
_entity_poly.pdbx_strand_id
1 'polypeptide(L)'
;MFSLHEIAFHGDRIDTCVTDDPSVVTRWIVDVQRAHLLWLNRLVVGLDIEWRPNLEPGVVHPVAILQLCVGRSCLVFQILHAEYVPGSLHAFLANLYFTFVGVGIEDDAAKLSRDFGLAVARTVDLRTLAMRKWRNPSFGYMGLKKLVKVILRKDLEKPKEITLSQWDDKALTARQVEYACLDAFVTFELGMVLQAWSVGRARVGWCAGANRVVVPSMIYPIMIRQVGS
;
A
#
# COMPACT_ATOMS: atom_id res chain seq x y z
N MET A 1 20.38 9.84 7.24
CA MET A 1 20.47 11.06 6.39
C MET A 1 19.19 11.17 5.58
N PHE A 2 18.73 12.36 5.21
CA PHE A 2 17.58 12.49 4.31
C PHE A 2 17.80 13.55 3.24
N SER A 3 17.06 13.42 2.14
CA SER A 3 16.99 14.41 1.08
C SER A 3 15.54 14.62 0.66
N LEU A 4 15.21 15.85 0.28
CA LEU A 4 13.88 16.23 -0.18
C LEU A 4 13.95 16.53 -1.68
N HIS A 5 12.98 16.00 -2.41
CA HIS A 5 12.86 16.15 -3.85
C HIS A 5 11.42 16.58 -4.14
N GLU A 6 11.25 17.39 -5.18
CA GLU A 6 9.92 17.71 -5.68
C GLU A 6 9.78 17.07 -7.06
N ILE A 7 8.88 16.10 -7.18
CA ILE A 7 8.66 15.35 -8.41
C ILE A 7 7.40 15.89 -9.09
N ALA A 8 7.50 16.26 -10.37
CA ALA A 8 6.38 16.77 -11.14
C ALA A 8 5.75 15.68 -12.01
N PHE A 9 4.42 15.55 -11.98
CA PHE A 9 3.71 14.56 -12.80
C PHE A 9 2.35 15.07 -13.27
N HIS A 10 2.25 15.41 -14.56
CA HIS A 10 1.00 15.90 -15.18
C HIS A 10 0.30 17.02 -14.38
N GLY A 11 1.08 18.01 -13.92
CA GLY A 11 0.59 19.16 -13.16
C GLY A 11 0.54 18.98 -11.63
N ASP A 12 0.73 17.75 -11.14
CA ASP A 12 0.95 17.50 -9.72
C ASP A 12 2.41 17.75 -9.33
N ARG A 13 2.63 18.23 -8.11
CA ARG A 13 3.95 18.32 -7.46
C ARG A 13 3.90 17.44 -6.22
N ILE A 14 4.81 16.47 -6.14
CA ILE A 14 4.88 15.50 -5.07
C ILE A 14 6.13 15.79 -4.24
N ASP A 15 5.94 16.04 -2.95
CA ASP A 15 7.00 16.22 -1.97
C ASP A 15 7.53 14.83 -1.58
N THR A 16 8.75 14.53 -2.00
CA THR A 16 9.36 13.20 -1.86
C THR A 16 10.53 13.25 -0.90
N CYS A 17 10.40 12.55 0.22
CA CYS A 17 11.45 12.35 1.20
C CYS A 17 12.17 11.03 0.97
N VAL A 18 13.47 11.08 0.64
CA VAL A 18 14.33 9.89 0.55
C VAL A 18 15.18 9.82 1.80
N THR A 19 15.15 8.69 2.50
CA THR A 19 15.87 8.53 3.78
C THR A 19 16.24 7.08 4.06
N ASP A 20 17.34 6.88 4.77
CA ASP A 20 17.69 5.63 5.47
C ASP A 20 17.49 5.77 6.99
N ASP A 21 17.20 6.97 7.48
CA ASP A 21 17.09 7.31 8.89
C ASP A 21 15.71 6.93 9.46
N PRO A 22 15.63 6.01 10.45
CA PRO A 22 14.37 5.60 11.05
C PRO A 22 13.59 6.74 11.71
N SER A 23 14.29 7.76 12.26
CA SER A 23 13.65 8.90 12.92
C SER A 23 12.90 9.79 11.91
N VAL A 24 13.43 9.92 10.69
CA VAL A 24 12.79 10.66 9.60
C VAL A 24 11.54 9.91 9.11
N VAL A 25 11.58 8.58 9.05
CA VAL A 25 10.39 7.76 8.76
C VAL A 25 9.31 7.97 9.81
N THR A 26 9.65 7.92 11.09
CA THR A 26 8.70 8.21 12.18
C THR A 26 8.10 9.60 12.04
N ARG A 27 8.92 10.62 11.73
CA ARG A 27 8.46 11.98 11.53
C ARG A 27 7.50 12.09 10.34
N TRP A 28 7.83 11.49 9.20
CA TRP A 28 6.96 11.48 8.02
C TRP A 28 5.58 10.86 8.34
N ILE A 29 5.56 9.74 9.08
CA ILE A 29 4.31 9.10 9.52
C ILE A 29 3.46 10.04 10.37
N VAL A 30 4.08 10.71 11.35
CA VAL A 30 3.38 11.66 12.24
C VAL A 30 2.83 12.84 11.43
N ASP A 31 3.61 13.38 10.50
CA ASP A 31 3.21 14.53 9.69
C ASP A 31 2.06 14.17 8.74
N VAL A 32 2.10 13.00 8.10
CA VAL A 32 0.98 12.47 7.29
C VAL A 32 -0.27 12.28 8.16
N GLN A 33 -0.14 11.66 9.32
CA GLN A 33 -1.30 11.45 10.19
C GLN A 33 -1.92 12.77 10.67
N ARG A 34 -1.08 13.77 10.97
CA ARG A 34 -1.52 15.12 11.35
C ARG A 34 -2.20 15.86 10.19
N ALA A 35 -1.66 15.77 8.99
CA ALA A 35 -2.25 16.38 7.80
C ALA A 35 -3.61 15.75 7.42
N HIS A 36 -3.82 14.48 7.78
CA HIS A 36 -5.00 13.71 7.42
C HIS A 36 -5.87 13.28 8.60
N LEU A 37 -5.87 14.04 9.71
CA LEU A 37 -6.61 13.71 10.96
C LEU A 37 -8.08 13.31 10.73
N LEU A 38 -8.79 14.04 9.86
CA LEU A 38 -10.21 13.80 9.57
C LEU A 38 -10.46 12.53 8.73
N TRP A 39 -9.40 11.93 8.18
CA TRP A 39 -9.45 10.81 7.25
C TRP A 39 -8.71 9.59 7.78
N LEU A 40 -8.15 9.63 8.98
CA LEU A 40 -7.41 8.51 9.58
C LEU A 40 -8.25 7.23 9.65
N ASN A 41 -9.55 7.36 9.86
CA ASN A 41 -10.42 6.20 9.86
C ASN A 41 -10.59 5.58 8.48
N ARG A 42 -10.10 6.15 7.37
CA ARG A 42 -10.26 5.66 5.99
C ARG A 42 -9.07 6.01 5.08
N LEU A 43 -7.87 6.10 5.65
CA LEU A 43 -6.68 6.54 4.92
C LEU A 43 -6.32 5.55 3.82
N VAL A 44 -6.04 6.06 2.61
CA VAL A 44 -5.48 5.28 1.51
C VAL A 44 -4.00 5.61 1.40
N VAL A 45 -3.17 4.59 1.25
CA VAL A 45 -1.72 4.71 1.15
C VAL A 45 -1.25 3.93 -0.08
N GLY A 46 -0.63 4.61 -1.04
CA GLY A 46 0.08 3.92 -2.11
C GLY A 46 1.33 3.25 -1.54
N LEU A 47 1.54 1.97 -1.86
CA LEU A 47 2.67 1.19 -1.39
C LEU A 47 3.29 0.48 -2.59
N ASP A 48 4.61 0.54 -2.65
CA ASP A 48 5.42 -0.27 -3.55
C ASP A 48 6.71 -0.69 -2.83
N ILE A 49 7.46 -1.62 -3.41
CA ILE A 49 8.81 -1.98 -2.95
C ILE A 49 9.71 -2.24 -4.16
N GLU A 50 11.02 -1.99 -4.01
CA GLU A 50 12.01 -2.33 -5.04
C GLU A 50 13.22 -3.03 -4.43
N TRP A 51 13.86 -3.89 -5.22
CA TRP A 51 15.04 -4.66 -4.84
C TRP A 51 15.91 -4.95 -6.06
N ARG A 52 17.17 -5.28 -5.82
CA ARG A 52 18.07 -5.73 -6.89
C ARG A 52 17.48 -6.95 -7.60
N PRO A 53 17.39 -6.96 -8.94
CA PRO A 53 16.80 -8.08 -9.67
C PRO A 53 17.54 -9.41 -9.40
N ASN A 54 16.76 -10.47 -9.17
CA ASN A 54 17.27 -11.83 -9.04
C ASN A 54 17.53 -12.42 -10.43
N LEU A 55 18.69 -12.13 -11.02
CA LEU A 55 19.05 -12.58 -12.37
C LEU A 55 19.60 -14.01 -12.40
N GLU A 56 20.10 -14.50 -11.28
CA GLU A 56 20.72 -15.82 -11.16
C GLU A 56 19.81 -16.79 -10.39
N PRO A 57 19.68 -18.06 -10.84
CA PRO A 57 18.90 -19.07 -10.12
C PRO A 57 19.38 -19.25 -8.68
N GLY A 58 18.46 -19.19 -7.72
CA GLY A 58 18.75 -19.37 -6.30
C GLY A 58 19.22 -18.11 -5.57
N VAL A 59 19.51 -17.02 -6.27
CA VAL A 59 19.81 -15.71 -5.66
C VAL A 59 18.51 -15.00 -5.32
N VAL A 60 18.39 -14.56 -4.06
CA VAL A 60 17.25 -13.78 -3.58
C VAL A 60 17.77 -12.55 -2.84
N HIS A 61 17.54 -11.37 -3.42
CA HIS A 61 17.87 -10.11 -2.78
C HIS A 61 16.73 -9.64 -1.86
N PRO A 62 17.04 -9.08 -0.67
CA PRO A 62 16.04 -8.50 0.22
C PRO A 62 15.41 -7.24 -0.41
N VAL A 63 14.28 -6.78 0.13
CA VAL A 63 13.75 -5.44 -0.21
C VAL A 63 14.84 -4.39 0.04
N ALA A 64 15.10 -3.56 -0.97
CA ALA A 64 16.08 -2.49 -0.89
C ALA A 64 15.43 -1.18 -0.41
N ILE A 65 14.28 -0.86 -0.99
CA ILE A 65 13.51 0.34 -0.67
C ILE A 65 12.02 0.02 -0.51
N LEU A 66 11.37 0.77 0.39
CA LEU A 66 9.92 0.78 0.59
C LEU A 66 9.40 2.17 0.25
N GLN A 67 8.42 2.25 -0.64
CA GLN A 67 7.76 3.49 -1.00
C GLN A 67 6.37 3.57 -0.36
N LEU A 68 6.05 4.74 0.21
CA LEU A 68 4.72 5.04 0.76
C LEU A 68 4.26 6.41 0.27
N CYS A 69 3.03 6.53 -0.20
CA CYS A 69 2.49 7.81 -0.64
C CYS A 69 1.08 8.06 -0.08
N VAL A 70 0.87 9.26 0.47
CA VAL A 70 -0.44 9.76 0.91
C VAL A 70 -0.60 11.19 0.42
N GLY A 71 -1.59 11.41 -0.45
CA GLY A 71 -1.77 12.71 -1.10
C GLY A 71 -0.57 13.04 -1.99
N ARG A 72 0.05 14.18 -1.72
CA ARG A 72 1.27 14.65 -2.40
C ARG A 72 2.54 14.43 -1.56
N SER A 73 2.47 13.66 -0.49
CA SER A 73 3.63 13.33 0.34
C SER A 73 4.07 11.90 0.07
N CYS A 74 5.28 11.73 -0.44
CA CYS A 74 5.89 10.44 -0.71
C CYS A 74 7.12 10.22 0.16
N LEU A 75 7.22 9.03 0.74
CA LEU A 75 8.40 8.53 1.44
C LEU A 75 9.03 7.44 0.59
N VAL A 76 10.33 7.56 0.35
CA VAL A 76 11.19 6.49 -0.18
C VAL A 76 12.16 6.11 0.93
N PHE A 77 11.85 5.03 1.64
CA PHE A 77 12.67 4.54 2.74
C PHE A 77 13.65 3.50 2.21
N GLN A 78 14.95 3.79 2.26
CA GLN A 78 16.02 2.86 1.91
C GLN A 78 16.23 1.83 3.03
N ILE A 79 15.22 0.98 3.23
CA ILE A 79 15.08 0.07 4.37
C ILE A 79 16.26 -0.89 4.53
N LEU A 80 16.91 -1.29 3.43
CA LEU A 80 18.10 -2.15 3.46
C LEU A 80 19.31 -1.49 4.12
N HIS A 81 19.41 -0.17 4.05
CA HIS A 81 20.52 0.61 4.62
C HIS A 81 20.19 1.22 5.97
N ALA A 82 18.97 1.03 6.46
CA ALA A 82 18.54 1.56 7.74
C ALA A 82 19.18 0.77 8.90
N GLU A 83 19.54 1.47 9.98
CA GLU A 83 20.07 0.85 11.19
C GLU A 83 19.06 -0.12 11.82
N TYR A 84 17.77 0.23 11.76
CA TYR A 84 16.66 -0.59 12.22
C TYR A 84 15.34 -0.15 11.56
N VAL A 85 14.32 -1.00 11.65
CA VAL A 85 12.95 -0.65 11.23
C VAL A 85 12.21 -0.02 12.42
N PRO A 86 11.73 1.23 12.33
CA PRO A 86 11.12 1.89 13.49
C PRO A 86 9.77 1.27 13.84
N GLY A 87 9.47 1.14 15.13
CA GLY A 87 8.18 0.62 15.61
C GLY A 87 6.96 1.41 15.12
N SER A 88 7.14 2.70 14.82
CA SER A 88 6.10 3.52 14.18
C SER A 88 5.71 3.00 12.79
N LEU A 89 6.66 2.47 12.01
CA LEU A 89 6.39 1.90 10.69
C LEU A 89 5.66 0.55 10.81
N HIS A 90 6.06 -0.30 11.77
CA HIS A 90 5.30 -1.52 12.10
C HIS A 90 3.84 -1.18 12.43
N ALA A 91 3.62 -0.24 13.36
CA ALA A 91 2.28 0.18 13.77
C ALA A 91 1.49 0.82 12.62
N PHE A 92 2.15 1.56 11.73
CA PHE A 92 1.53 2.19 10.57
C PHE A 92 1.05 1.15 9.56
N LEU A 93 1.90 0.21 9.16
CA LEU A 93 1.57 -0.85 8.19
C LEU A 93 0.54 -1.84 8.74
N ALA A 94 0.57 -2.11 10.05
CA ALA A 94 -0.38 -3.00 10.72
C ALA A 94 -1.73 -2.34 11.06
N ASN A 95 -1.94 -1.07 10.71
CA ASN A 95 -3.15 -0.35 11.08
C ASN A 95 -4.38 -0.75 10.24
N LEU A 96 -5.38 -1.36 10.89
CA LEU A 96 -6.63 -1.82 10.26
C LEU A 96 -7.54 -0.69 9.75
N TYR A 97 -7.26 0.58 10.06
CA TYR A 97 -8.00 1.71 9.50
C TYR A 97 -7.41 2.21 8.18
N PHE A 98 -6.16 1.87 7.88
CA PHE A 98 -5.48 2.27 6.65
C PHE A 98 -5.67 1.20 5.58
N THR A 99 -5.68 1.62 4.32
CA THR A 99 -5.80 0.73 3.16
C THR A 99 -4.59 0.96 2.26
N PHE A 100 -3.76 -0.06 2.14
CA PHE A 100 -2.57 -0.04 1.31
C PHE A 100 -2.94 -0.54 -0.08
N VAL A 101 -2.58 0.23 -1.10
CA VAL A 101 -2.95 -0.03 -2.49
C VAL A 101 -1.71 -0.15 -3.37
N GLY A 102 -1.77 -1.08 -4.32
CA GLY A 102 -0.69 -1.34 -5.28
C GLY A 102 -1.14 -2.30 -6.38
N VAL A 103 -0.21 -2.68 -7.25
CA VAL A 103 -0.43 -3.66 -8.32
C VAL A 103 0.44 -4.86 -8.03
N GLY A 104 -0.14 -5.99 -7.64
CA GLY A 104 0.61 -7.13 -7.10
C GLY A 104 0.96 -6.98 -5.61
N ILE A 105 0.29 -6.06 -4.90
CA ILE A 105 0.62 -5.69 -3.52
C ILE A 105 0.61 -6.84 -2.51
N GLU A 106 -0.11 -7.94 -2.77
CA GLU A 106 -0.03 -9.12 -1.90
C GLU A 106 1.37 -9.75 -1.90
N ASP A 107 2.04 -9.78 -3.06
CA ASP A 107 3.41 -10.27 -3.20
C ASP A 107 4.41 -9.34 -2.48
N ASP A 108 4.19 -8.03 -2.59
CA ASP A 108 4.98 -7.00 -1.91
C ASP A 108 4.87 -7.12 -0.39
N ALA A 109 3.64 -7.23 0.12
CA ALA A 109 3.38 -7.42 1.55
C ALA A 109 3.98 -8.73 2.07
N ALA A 110 3.87 -9.82 1.30
CA ALA A 110 4.49 -11.09 1.66
C ALA A 110 6.02 -10.99 1.72
N LYS A 111 6.63 -10.26 0.77
CA LYS A 111 8.08 -10.02 0.74
C LYS A 111 8.55 -9.13 1.90
N LEU A 112 7.83 -8.05 2.21
CA LEU A 112 8.10 -7.20 3.38
C LEU A 112 8.01 -7.98 4.70
N SER A 113 7.02 -8.86 4.83
CA SER A 113 6.86 -9.73 6.00
C SER A 113 8.03 -10.70 6.14
N ARG A 114 8.42 -11.36 5.05
CA ARG A 114 9.54 -12.32 5.04
C ARG A 114 10.88 -11.65 5.32
N ASP A 115 11.15 -10.52 4.68
CA ASP A 115 12.48 -9.92 4.68
C ASP A 115 12.70 -9.02 5.91
N PHE A 116 11.64 -8.37 6.43
CA PHE A 116 11.74 -7.38 7.52
C PHE A 116 10.71 -7.57 8.66
N GLY A 117 9.89 -8.62 8.64
CA GLY A 117 8.84 -8.82 9.66
C GLY A 117 7.73 -7.77 9.63
N LEU A 118 7.59 -7.06 8.51
CA LEU A 118 6.60 -6.00 8.34
C LEU A 118 5.26 -6.56 7.84
N ALA A 119 4.28 -6.65 8.73
CA ALA A 119 2.92 -7.03 8.37
C ALA A 119 2.14 -5.84 7.80
N VAL A 120 1.61 -5.99 6.58
CA VAL A 120 0.71 -5.00 5.95
C VAL A 120 -0.73 -5.46 6.14
N ALA A 121 -1.47 -4.79 7.02
CA ALA A 121 -2.74 -5.31 7.55
C ALA A 121 -3.88 -5.35 6.52
N ARG A 122 -3.95 -4.38 5.61
CA ARG A 122 -5.07 -4.23 4.66
C ARG A 122 -4.57 -3.84 3.29
N THR A 123 -4.23 -4.84 2.50
CA THR A 123 -3.84 -4.67 1.10
C THR A 123 -5.08 -4.69 0.18
N VAL A 124 -5.03 -3.91 -0.89
CA VAL A 124 -6.03 -3.89 -1.96
C VAL A 124 -5.31 -3.82 -3.30
N ASP A 125 -5.32 -4.92 -4.05
CA ASP A 125 -4.81 -4.94 -5.42
C ASP A 125 -5.75 -4.14 -6.36
N LEU A 126 -5.16 -3.16 -7.03
CA LEU A 126 -5.89 -2.21 -7.88
C LEU A 126 -6.45 -2.84 -9.16
N ARG A 127 -5.81 -3.89 -9.69
CA ARG A 127 -6.31 -4.63 -10.87
C ARG A 127 -7.61 -5.33 -10.49
N THR A 128 -7.58 -6.06 -9.37
CA THR A 128 -8.74 -6.77 -8.84
C THR A 128 -9.88 -5.81 -8.50
N LEU A 129 -9.56 -4.67 -7.86
CA LEU A 129 -10.57 -3.67 -7.52
C LEU A 129 -11.22 -3.06 -8.77
N ALA A 130 -10.45 -2.64 -9.76
CA ALA A 130 -10.97 -2.09 -11.02
C ALA A 130 -11.81 -3.12 -11.79
N MET A 131 -11.32 -4.35 -11.88
CA MET A 131 -12.04 -5.47 -12.50
C MET A 131 -13.41 -5.68 -11.86
N ARG A 132 -13.49 -5.73 -10.52
CA ARG A 132 -14.76 -5.92 -9.80
C ARG A 132 -15.68 -4.71 -9.95
N LYS A 133 -15.15 -3.49 -9.79
CA LYS A 133 -15.93 -2.25 -9.82
C LYS A 133 -16.60 -2.02 -11.17
N TRP A 134 -15.92 -2.35 -12.27
CA TRP A 134 -16.43 -2.11 -13.63
C TRP A 134 -16.80 -3.39 -14.39
N ARG A 135 -16.77 -4.55 -13.73
CA ARG A 135 -17.14 -5.86 -14.30
C ARG A 135 -16.42 -6.16 -15.63
N ASN A 136 -15.15 -5.77 -15.71
CA ASN A 136 -14.34 -5.92 -16.92
C ASN A 136 -13.07 -6.73 -16.59
N PRO A 137 -12.99 -8.00 -17.03
CA PRO A 137 -11.85 -8.88 -16.77
C PRO A 137 -10.50 -8.36 -17.28
N SER A 138 -10.50 -7.50 -18.31
CA SER A 138 -9.25 -6.99 -18.88
C SER A 138 -8.39 -6.24 -17.88
N PHE A 139 -8.97 -5.60 -16.86
CA PHE A 139 -8.22 -4.91 -15.80
C PHE A 139 -7.32 -5.85 -15.00
N GLY A 140 -7.72 -7.12 -14.84
CA GLY A 140 -6.94 -8.15 -14.12
C GLY A 140 -5.56 -8.40 -14.72
N TYR A 141 -5.37 -8.10 -16.00
CA TYR A 141 -4.14 -8.35 -16.75
C TYR A 141 -3.35 -7.07 -17.05
N MET A 142 -3.80 -5.90 -16.58
CA MET A 142 -3.13 -4.63 -16.83
C MET A 142 -2.01 -4.39 -15.81
N GLY A 143 -0.81 -4.09 -16.29
CA GLY A 143 0.25 -3.51 -15.46
C GLY A 143 -0.06 -2.05 -15.10
N LEU A 144 0.64 -1.52 -14.09
CA LEU A 144 0.42 -0.18 -13.53
C LEU A 144 0.37 0.92 -14.62
N LYS A 145 1.35 0.96 -15.52
CA LYS A 145 1.39 1.90 -16.65
C LYS A 145 0.08 1.92 -17.46
N LYS A 146 -0.50 0.74 -17.73
CA LYS A 146 -1.74 0.64 -18.51
C LYS A 146 -2.95 1.09 -17.68
N LEU A 147 -3.00 0.76 -16.39
CA LEU A 147 -4.04 1.24 -15.47
C LEU A 147 -4.04 2.77 -15.38
N VAL A 148 -2.88 3.39 -15.18
CA VAL A 148 -2.73 4.86 -15.13
C VAL A 148 -3.24 5.50 -16.42
N LYS A 149 -2.86 4.95 -17.58
CA LYS A 149 -3.33 5.45 -18.88
C LYS A 149 -4.85 5.35 -19.07
N VAL A 150 -5.44 4.23 -18.67
CA VAL A 150 -6.88 3.97 -18.89
C VAL A 150 -7.74 4.74 -17.88
N ILE A 151 -7.32 4.80 -16.62
CA ILE A 151 -8.13 5.30 -15.50
C ILE A 151 -7.85 6.78 -15.25
N LEU A 152 -6.57 7.16 -15.11
CA LEU A 152 -6.17 8.55 -14.80
C LEU A 152 -5.98 9.40 -16.05
N ARG A 153 -5.96 8.78 -17.24
CA ARG A 153 -5.69 9.45 -18.53
C ARG A 153 -4.33 10.16 -18.55
N LYS A 154 -3.37 9.66 -17.77
CA LYS A 154 -1.98 10.13 -17.70
C LYS A 154 -1.04 9.09 -18.32
N ASP A 155 0.06 9.53 -18.92
CA ASP A 155 1.11 8.62 -19.41
C ASP A 155 2.19 8.48 -18.33
N LEU A 156 2.40 7.23 -17.88
CA LEU A 156 3.47 6.85 -16.96
C LEU A 156 4.59 6.16 -17.74
N GLU A 157 5.82 6.63 -17.57
CA GLU A 157 7.00 5.94 -18.07
C GLU A 157 7.47 4.90 -17.07
N LYS A 158 7.83 3.70 -17.56
CA LYS A 158 8.44 2.63 -16.76
C LYS A 158 9.64 2.08 -17.53
N PRO A 159 10.74 2.86 -17.62
CA PRO A 159 11.96 2.44 -18.30
C PRO A 159 12.51 1.15 -17.68
N LYS A 160 12.73 0.12 -18.51
CA LYS A 160 13.21 -1.19 -18.04
C LYS A 160 14.59 -1.07 -17.37
N GLU A 161 15.41 -0.13 -17.81
CA GLU A 161 16.72 0.12 -17.23
C GLU A 161 16.65 0.64 -15.79
N ILE A 162 15.57 1.32 -15.40
CA ILE A 162 15.36 1.74 -14.01
C ILE A 162 14.71 0.61 -13.20
N THR A 163 13.69 -0.07 -13.75
CA THR A 163 13.06 -1.22 -13.09
C THR A 163 14.07 -2.31 -12.74
N LEU A 164 15.07 -2.53 -13.59
CA LEU A 164 16.12 -3.53 -13.39
C LEU A 164 17.44 -2.95 -12.84
N SER A 165 17.40 -1.74 -12.25
CA SER A 165 18.59 -1.05 -11.74
C SER A 165 19.07 -1.60 -10.39
N GLN A 166 20.23 -1.11 -9.93
CA GLN A 166 20.80 -1.42 -8.63
C GLN A 166 20.05 -0.64 -7.53
N TRP A 167 18.88 -1.14 -7.13
CA TRP A 167 18.08 -0.54 -6.05
C TRP A 167 18.72 -0.66 -4.67
N ASP A 168 19.71 -1.56 -4.52
CA ASP A 168 20.50 -1.78 -3.31
C ASP A 168 21.69 -0.81 -3.15
N ASP A 169 21.89 0.12 -4.08
CA ASP A 169 22.90 1.17 -3.94
C ASP A 169 22.58 2.11 -2.76
N LYS A 170 23.62 2.61 -2.08
CA LYS A 170 23.45 3.52 -0.93
C LYS A 170 22.85 4.87 -1.29
N ALA A 171 23.04 5.29 -2.54
CA ALA A 171 22.55 6.56 -3.06
C ALA A 171 21.74 6.29 -4.33
N LEU A 172 20.43 6.50 -4.25
CA LEU A 172 19.57 6.45 -5.42
C LEU A 172 19.87 7.61 -6.37
N THR A 173 19.85 7.31 -7.66
CA THR A 173 19.88 8.32 -8.72
C THR A 173 18.56 9.11 -8.77
N ALA A 174 18.59 10.32 -9.33
CA ALA A 174 17.37 11.13 -9.50
C ALA A 174 16.27 10.38 -10.27
N ARG A 175 16.63 9.57 -11.27
CA ARG A 175 15.67 8.75 -12.04
C ARG A 175 15.06 7.63 -11.21
N GLN A 176 15.82 7.02 -10.30
CA GLN A 176 15.30 6.02 -9.35
C GLN A 176 14.36 6.67 -8.34
N VAL A 177 14.71 7.85 -7.81
CA VAL A 177 13.85 8.61 -6.88
C VAL A 177 12.53 9.00 -7.54
N GLU A 178 12.57 9.54 -8.77
CA GLU A 178 11.39 9.86 -9.55
C GLU A 178 10.53 8.63 -9.79
N TYR A 179 11.12 7.53 -10.29
CA TYR A 179 10.40 6.29 -10.55
C TYR A 179 9.71 5.75 -9.29
N ALA A 180 10.45 5.63 -8.18
CA ALA A 180 9.94 5.15 -6.90
C ALA A 180 8.79 6.03 -6.38
N CYS A 181 8.94 7.35 -6.48
CA CYS A 181 7.90 8.30 -6.14
C CYS A 181 6.64 8.08 -6.97
N LEU A 182 6.78 7.99 -8.30
CA LEU A 182 5.65 7.89 -9.21
C LEU A 182 4.89 6.58 -9.04
N ASP A 183 5.55 5.46 -8.77
CA ASP A 183 4.88 4.18 -8.54
C ASP A 183 3.98 4.21 -7.29
N ALA A 184 4.45 4.76 -6.18
CA ALA A 184 3.63 4.94 -4.98
C ALA A 184 2.55 6.02 -5.16
N PHE A 185 2.86 7.13 -5.83
CA PHE A 185 1.91 8.22 -6.05
C PHE A 185 0.74 7.81 -6.94
N VAL A 186 1.01 7.18 -8.09
CA VAL A 186 -0.06 6.82 -9.04
C VAL A 186 -0.91 5.66 -8.53
N THR A 187 -0.36 4.75 -7.72
CA THR A 187 -1.16 3.72 -7.03
C THR A 187 -2.07 4.33 -5.96
N PHE A 188 -1.58 5.32 -5.20
CA PHE A 188 -2.43 6.14 -4.31
C PHE A 188 -3.58 6.81 -5.07
N GLU A 189 -3.29 7.53 -6.16
CA GLU A 189 -4.31 8.23 -6.97
C GLU A 189 -5.35 7.26 -7.56
N LEU A 190 -4.90 6.12 -8.08
CA LEU A 190 -5.79 5.04 -8.54
C LEU A 190 -6.67 4.51 -7.39
N GLY A 191 -6.09 4.31 -6.20
CA GLY A 191 -6.81 3.89 -5.00
C GLY A 191 -7.88 4.89 -4.60
N MET A 192 -7.60 6.19 -4.72
CA MET A 192 -8.57 7.25 -4.45
C MET A 192 -9.73 7.24 -5.46
N VAL A 193 -9.44 7.18 -6.77
CA VAL A 193 -10.47 7.10 -7.84
C VAL A 193 -11.33 5.84 -7.70
N LEU A 194 -10.70 4.72 -7.36
CA LEU A 194 -11.38 3.44 -7.17
C LEU A 194 -12.08 3.33 -5.80
N GLN A 195 -11.88 4.29 -4.91
CA GLN A 195 -12.45 4.33 -3.56
C GLN A 195 -12.04 3.13 -2.69
N ALA A 196 -10.74 2.80 -2.72
CA ALA A 196 -10.19 1.61 -2.08
C ALA A 196 -10.51 1.52 -0.58
N TRP A 197 -10.67 2.64 0.12
CA TRP A 197 -11.04 2.69 1.54
C TRP A 197 -12.37 1.98 1.87
N SER A 198 -13.24 1.79 0.86
CA SER A 198 -14.55 1.14 1.02
C SER A 198 -14.48 -0.40 1.04
N VAL A 199 -13.36 -0.98 0.59
CA VAL A 199 -13.19 -2.43 0.47
C VAL A 199 -13.10 -3.07 1.86
N GLY A 200 -13.87 -4.14 2.09
CA GLY A 200 -13.82 -4.93 3.34
C GLY A 200 -14.39 -4.23 4.57
N ARG A 201 -15.07 -3.08 4.42
CA ARG A 201 -15.83 -2.47 5.51
C ARG A 201 -17.28 -2.90 5.42
N ALA A 202 -17.82 -3.42 6.53
CA ALA A 202 -19.26 -3.59 6.65
C ALA A 202 -19.92 -2.24 6.35
N ARG A 203 -20.87 -2.22 5.41
CA ARG A 203 -21.76 -1.06 5.27
C ARG A 203 -22.51 -0.98 6.60
N VAL A 204 -22.20 0.03 7.42
CA VAL A 204 -23.13 0.44 8.46
C VAL A 204 -24.32 1.01 7.69
N GLY A 205 -25.29 0.14 7.41
CA GLY A 205 -26.55 0.54 6.81
C GLY A 205 -27.20 1.51 7.79
N TRP A 206 -27.32 2.76 7.40
CA TRP A 206 -28.28 3.65 8.03
C TRP A 206 -29.66 3.11 7.64
N CYS A 207 -30.18 2.18 8.43
CA CYS A 207 -31.60 1.89 8.40
C CYS A 207 -32.29 3.15 8.91
N ALA A 208 -32.79 3.99 8.01
CA ALA A 208 -33.82 4.95 8.36
C ALA A 208 -34.97 4.15 9.00
N GLY A 209 -35.40 4.60 10.17
CA GLY A 209 -36.13 3.81 11.15
C GLY A 209 -37.28 2.97 10.61
N ALA A 210 -37.27 1.70 11.03
CA ALA A 210 -38.49 1.01 11.44
C ALA A 210 -38.11 0.13 12.64
N ASN A 211 -38.71 0.45 13.78
CA ASN A 211 -38.58 -0.30 15.04
C ASN A 211 -38.77 -1.81 14.82
N ARG A 212 -37.82 -2.60 15.33
CA ARG A 212 -38.06 -3.69 16.28
C ARG A 212 -36.74 -4.30 16.72
N VAL A 213 -36.44 -4.11 18.01
CA VAL A 213 -35.41 -4.88 18.71
C VAL A 213 -35.87 -6.34 18.73
N VAL A 214 -35.07 -7.24 18.18
CA VAL A 214 -35.18 -8.68 18.47
C VAL A 214 -33.85 -9.10 19.06
N VAL A 215 -33.88 -9.46 20.34
CA VAL A 215 -32.77 -10.01 21.11
C VAL A 215 -32.52 -11.46 20.64
N PRO A 216 -31.29 -11.89 20.33
CA PRO A 216 -31.03 -13.30 20.04
C PRO A 216 -30.80 -14.06 21.36
N SER A 217 -31.69 -15.00 21.67
CA SER A 217 -31.47 -16.00 22.72
C SER A 217 -30.40 -17.00 22.27
N MET A 218 -29.31 -17.09 23.04
CA MET A 218 -28.33 -18.17 22.96
C MET A 218 -28.98 -19.48 23.42
N ILE A 219 -28.95 -20.53 22.59
CA ILE A 219 -29.14 -21.91 23.03
C ILE A 219 -28.09 -22.77 22.33
N TYR A 220 -27.14 -23.29 23.12
CA TYR A 220 -26.23 -24.37 22.75
C TYR A 220 -26.98 -25.72 22.83
N PRO A 221 -26.80 -26.67 21.89
CA PRO A 221 -27.33 -28.01 22.04
C PRO A 221 -26.38 -28.91 22.85
N ILE A 222 -26.88 -29.47 23.95
CA ILE A 222 -26.31 -30.63 24.64
C ILE A 222 -27.03 -31.87 24.10
N MET A 223 -26.33 -32.75 23.38
CA MET A 223 -26.82 -34.09 23.05
C MET A 223 -26.64 -35.01 24.25
N ILE A 224 -27.75 -35.46 24.84
CA ILE A 224 -27.77 -36.56 25.81
C ILE A 224 -28.02 -37.88 25.06
N ARG A 225 -27.13 -38.84 25.30
CA ARG A 225 -27.23 -40.25 24.88
C ARG A 225 -28.48 -40.90 25.49
N GLN A 226 -29.26 -41.61 24.68
CA GLN A 226 -30.18 -42.64 25.20
C GLN A 226 -29.44 -43.97 25.33
N VAL A 227 -29.58 -44.60 26.50
CA VAL A 227 -29.26 -46.00 26.77
C VAL A 227 -30.57 -46.69 27.13
N GLY A 228 -30.85 -47.82 26.47
CA GLY A 228 -31.51 -48.98 27.08
C GLY A 228 -33.03 -49.08 26.97
N SER A 229 -33.48 -50.01 26.13
CA SER A 229 -34.05 -51.29 26.58
C SER A 229 -33.84 -52.34 25.49
#